data_AF-A0A3D5X3D6-F1
#
_entry.id   AF-A0A3D5X3D6-F1
#
_cell.length_a   1.000
_cell.length_b   1.000
_cell.length_c   1.000
_cell.angle_alpha   90.00
_cell.angle_beta   90.00
_cell.angle_gamma   90.00
#
_symmetry.space_group_name_H-M   'P 1'
#
loop_
_entity.id
_entity.type
_entity.pdbx_description
1 polymer ?
#
loop_
_entity_poly.entity_id
_entity_poly.type
_entity_poly.pdbx_seq_one_letter_code
_entity_poly.pdbx_strand_id
1 'polypeptide(L)'
;FVAELNSENNLGYLSLSSIGLVIPIHKAQFQSSSSFNNPSNTEFYADLYADLSHTPFIASERTTHYSRTFQDSTFVRVPVHRDIFIEKSAEDKAREAANFIFSLRKRRFELISGDADFIAEGSAVKEVFDEILRLEQEYLSLFTGKHFVKQQVHEVDFLPVKQDNGGTILFRFSRTKGVLSASDLSGSPVLIEVSSDSNWKNIGILNSLSLEIDKQKRDAFYYRMPVPAKVKISDSKGELYSKIASLYQFGPLVRIPSDFYMQNENLFFDFK
;
A
#
# COMPACT_ATOMS: atom_id res chain seq x y z
N PHE A 1 -19.58 -20.59 -17.28
CA PHE A 1 -20.46 -21.52 -18.02
C PHE A 1 -20.03 -22.94 -17.70
N VAL A 2 -20.99 -23.83 -17.43
CA VAL A 2 -20.74 -25.27 -17.39
C VAL A 2 -21.60 -25.86 -18.51
N ALA A 3 -21.02 -26.70 -19.35
CA ALA A 3 -21.71 -27.33 -20.47
C ALA A 3 -21.79 -28.83 -20.20
N GLU A 4 -22.99 -29.41 -20.32
CA GLU A 4 -23.20 -30.84 -20.37
C GLU A 4 -23.63 -31.15 -21.81
N LEU A 5 -22.77 -31.84 -22.56
CA LEU A 5 -22.95 -32.15 -23.98
C LEU A 5 -23.05 -33.67 -24.15
N ASN A 6 -24.07 -34.16 -24.84
CA ASN A 6 -24.07 -35.47 -25.44
C ASN A 6 -23.15 -35.44 -26.67
N SER A 7 -22.47 -36.56 -26.92
CA SER A 7 -21.30 -36.68 -27.82
C SER A 7 -21.48 -36.31 -29.29
N GLU A 8 -22.69 -35.95 -29.74
CA GLU A 8 -22.98 -35.69 -31.16
C GLU A 8 -22.79 -34.22 -31.59
N ASN A 9 -22.88 -33.24 -30.67
CA ASN A 9 -22.81 -31.80 -31.00
C ASN A 9 -21.50 -31.09 -30.57
N ASN A 10 -20.35 -31.74 -30.78
CA ASN A 10 -19.04 -31.18 -30.43
C ASN A 10 -18.66 -29.90 -31.23
N LEU A 11 -19.20 -29.71 -32.44
CA LEU A 11 -18.81 -28.61 -33.34
C LEU A 11 -19.22 -27.22 -32.82
N GLY A 12 -20.40 -27.10 -32.19
CA GLY A 12 -20.88 -25.83 -31.63
C GLY A 12 -20.12 -25.39 -30.38
N TYR A 13 -19.68 -26.34 -29.56
CA TYR A 13 -18.84 -26.04 -28.39
C TYR A 13 -17.46 -25.52 -28.80
N LEU A 14 -16.84 -26.14 -29.82
CA LEU A 14 -15.53 -25.75 -30.32
C LEU A 14 -15.55 -24.34 -30.92
N SER A 15 -16.59 -23.97 -31.67
CA SER A 15 -16.73 -22.61 -32.20
C SER A 15 -16.88 -21.57 -31.09
N LEU A 16 -17.73 -21.81 -30.09
CA LEU A 16 -17.89 -20.93 -28.94
C LEU A 16 -16.60 -20.79 -28.10
N SER A 17 -15.83 -21.88 -27.98
CA SER A 17 -14.54 -21.85 -27.27
C SER A 17 -13.47 -21.06 -28.05
N SER A 18 -13.46 -21.16 -29.38
CA SER A 18 -12.53 -20.41 -30.24
C SER A 18 -12.81 -18.91 -30.25
N ILE A 19 -14.08 -18.51 -30.10
CA ILE A 19 -14.52 -17.12 -29.96
C ILE A 19 -14.30 -16.61 -28.52
N GLY A 20 -13.98 -17.49 -27.57
CA GLY A 20 -13.70 -17.13 -26.17
C GLY A 20 -14.94 -16.92 -25.30
N LEU A 21 -16.14 -17.23 -25.81
CA LEU A 21 -17.40 -17.11 -25.06
C LEU A 21 -17.55 -18.20 -24.00
N VAL A 22 -16.94 -19.38 -24.24
CA VAL A 22 -16.91 -20.50 -23.30
C VAL A 22 -15.47 -20.84 -22.94
N ILE A 23 -15.12 -20.66 -21.67
CA ILE A 23 -13.79 -21.01 -21.15
C ILE A 23 -13.88 -22.42 -20.56
N PRO A 24 -13.11 -23.39 -21.08
CA PRO A 24 -13.05 -24.72 -20.50
C PRO A 24 -12.36 -24.66 -19.12
N ILE A 25 -12.91 -25.38 -18.15
CA ILE A 25 -12.51 -25.32 -16.74
C ILE A 25 -11.02 -25.67 -16.55
N HIS A 26 -10.45 -26.54 -17.40
CA HIS A 26 -9.03 -26.91 -17.34
C HIS A 26 -8.07 -25.77 -17.74
N LYS A 27 -8.53 -24.73 -18.43
CA LYS A 27 -7.75 -23.51 -18.75
C LYS A 27 -7.92 -22.41 -17.72
N ALA A 28 -8.92 -22.49 -16.84
CA ALA A 28 -9.18 -21.50 -15.83
C ALA A 28 -8.33 -21.78 -14.58
N GLN A 29 -7.07 -21.30 -14.59
CA GLN A 29 -6.24 -21.30 -13.38
C GLN A 29 -6.68 -20.15 -12.47
N PHE A 30 -7.38 -20.48 -11.38
CA PHE A 30 -7.70 -19.53 -10.32
C PHE A 30 -6.64 -19.63 -9.23
N GLN A 31 -5.77 -18.63 -9.14
CA GLN A 31 -4.85 -18.49 -8.00
C GLN A 31 -5.53 -17.61 -6.95
N SER A 32 -5.88 -18.19 -5.81
CA SER A 32 -6.27 -17.42 -4.62
C SER A 32 -5.06 -17.29 -3.71
N SER A 33 -4.32 -16.19 -3.83
CA SER A 33 -3.21 -15.88 -2.91
C SER A 33 -3.54 -14.61 -2.12
N SER A 34 -4.21 -14.76 -0.98
CA SER A 34 -4.37 -13.68 -0.01
C SER A 34 -3.16 -13.62 0.91
N SER A 35 -2.05 -13.07 0.42
CA SER A 35 -0.87 -12.81 1.25
C SER A 35 -0.96 -11.42 1.89
N PHE A 36 -1.36 -11.38 3.16
CA PHE A 36 -1.20 -10.19 4.01
C PHE A 36 0.25 -10.07 4.46
N ASN A 37 1.12 -9.58 3.56
CA ASN A 37 2.48 -9.24 3.93
C ASN A 37 2.48 -7.82 4.50
N ASN A 38 2.59 -7.72 5.82
CA ASN A 38 2.98 -6.46 6.45
C ASN A 38 4.51 -6.37 6.35
N PRO A 39 5.07 -5.52 5.44
CA PRO A 39 6.51 -5.33 5.40
C PRO A 39 6.98 -4.85 6.78
N SER A 40 7.94 -5.56 7.35
CA SER A 40 8.52 -5.21 8.64
C SER A 40 9.14 -3.82 8.57
N ASN A 41 8.78 -2.93 9.49
CA ASN A 41 9.25 -1.55 9.55
C ASN A 41 10.74 -1.38 9.88
N THR A 42 11.51 -2.49 9.91
CA THR A 42 12.90 -2.54 10.34
C THR A 42 13.84 -1.74 9.44
N GLU A 43 13.48 -1.49 8.18
CA GLU A 43 14.33 -0.81 7.21
C GLU A 43 14.46 0.71 7.43
N PHE A 44 13.58 1.34 8.21
CA PHE A 44 13.58 2.80 8.39
C PHE A 44 14.55 3.33 9.47
N TYR A 45 15.04 2.47 10.36
CA TYR A 45 15.79 2.93 11.53
C TYR A 45 17.31 2.92 11.35
N ALA A 46 17.83 2.37 10.25
CA ALA A 46 19.26 2.13 10.11
C ALA A 46 20.08 3.42 9.98
N ASP A 47 19.58 4.47 9.31
CA ASP A 47 20.34 5.70 9.06
C ASP A 47 19.43 6.94 9.04
N LEU A 48 18.81 7.27 10.18
CA LEU A 48 17.84 8.39 10.28
C LEU A 48 18.48 9.78 10.08
N TYR A 49 19.76 9.93 10.42
CA TYR A 49 20.50 11.19 10.37
C TYR A 49 21.89 10.94 9.78
N ALA A 50 22.09 11.33 8.51
CA ALA A 50 23.36 11.18 7.83
C ALA A 50 24.40 12.23 8.27
N ASP A 51 23.93 13.45 8.54
CA ASP A 51 24.76 14.55 9.02
C ASP A 51 24.30 14.99 10.41
N LEU A 52 25.21 14.88 11.39
CA LEU A 52 25.00 15.31 12.76
C LEU A 52 25.68 16.66 13.02
N SER A 53 26.62 17.08 12.16
CA SER A 53 27.46 18.26 12.37
C SER A 53 28.29 18.64 11.15
N HIS A 54 28.32 19.94 10.86
CA HIS A 54 29.21 20.56 9.89
C HIS A 54 30.71 20.54 10.28
N THR A 55 31.06 20.18 11.52
CA THR A 55 32.44 20.05 12.02
C THR A 55 32.68 18.69 12.68
N PRO A 56 33.93 18.21 12.75
CA PRO A 56 34.24 17.00 13.50
C PRO A 56 33.93 17.15 14.99
N PHE A 57 33.41 16.09 15.61
CA PHE A 57 33.10 16.02 17.04
C PHE A 57 34.32 15.83 17.96
N ILE A 58 35.46 16.37 17.55
CA ILE A 58 36.74 16.20 18.22
C ILE A 58 37.22 17.57 18.68
N ALA A 59 37.52 17.69 19.97
CA ALA A 59 38.21 18.82 20.56
C ALA A 59 39.70 18.48 20.74
N SER A 60 40.60 19.43 20.49
CA SER A 60 42.01 19.28 20.83
C SER A 60 42.29 19.89 22.20
N GLU A 61 42.82 19.09 23.13
CA GLU A 61 43.32 19.57 24.41
C GLU A 61 44.84 19.43 24.46
N ARG A 62 45.53 20.53 24.77
CA ARG A 62 46.99 20.56 24.88
C ARG A 62 47.41 20.10 26.26
N THR A 63 47.83 18.85 26.39
CA THR A 63 48.38 18.33 27.64
C THR A 63 49.89 18.52 27.71
N THR A 64 50.43 18.70 28.91
CA THR A 64 51.88 18.73 29.15
C THR A 64 52.34 17.35 29.60
N HIS A 65 53.05 16.65 28.73
CA HIS A 65 53.63 15.35 29.03
C HIS A 65 55.13 15.51 29.29
N TYR A 66 55.64 14.99 30.41
CA TYR A 66 57.07 15.06 30.72
C TYR A 66 57.82 13.89 30.07
N SER A 67 58.73 14.18 29.14
CA SER A 67 59.64 13.18 28.57
C SER A 67 60.97 13.18 29.33
N ARG A 68 61.54 12.00 29.61
CA ARG A 68 62.89 11.90 30.17
C ARG A 68 63.88 11.78 29.02
N THR A 69 64.65 12.83 28.80
CA THR A 69 65.76 12.82 27.83
C THR A 69 67.07 12.70 28.60
N PHE A 70 68.01 11.93 28.05
CA PHE A 70 69.34 11.81 28.62
C PHE A 70 70.23 12.91 28.07
N GLN A 71 70.74 13.78 28.94
CA GLN A 71 71.61 14.89 28.57
C GLN A 71 72.63 15.08 29.70
N ASP A 72 73.92 15.18 29.36
CA ASP A 72 75.02 15.42 30.31
C ASP A 72 74.99 14.55 31.58
N SER A 73 74.99 13.23 31.38
CA SER A 73 75.05 12.20 32.44
C SER A 73 73.88 12.18 33.43
N THR A 74 72.83 12.98 33.24
CA THR A 74 71.65 13.01 34.10
C THR A 74 70.34 12.95 33.30
N PHE A 75 69.30 12.37 33.90
CA PHE A 75 67.97 12.30 33.30
C PHE A 75 67.18 13.55 33.64
N VAL A 76 66.96 14.43 32.67
CA VAL A 76 66.19 15.67 32.83
C VAL A 76 64.75 15.45 32.36
N ARG A 77 63.77 15.93 33.14
CA ARG A 77 62.35 15.95 32.74
C ARG A 77 62.08 17.19 31.91
N VAL A 78 61.84 17.01 30.61
CA VAL A 78 61.48 18.08 29.70
C VAL A 78 59.96 18.06 29.48
N PRO A 79 59.23 19.17 29.75
CA PRO A 79 57.82 19.27 29.40
C PRO A 79 57.68 19.31 27.87
N VAL A 80 56.91 18.37 27.33
CA VAL A 80 56.55 18.31 25.91
C VAL A 80 55.04 18.50 25.82
N HIS A 81 54.61 19.52 25.09
CA HIS A 81 53.20 19.71 24.81
C HIS A 81 52.75 18.70 23.75
N ARG A 82 51.68 17.96 24.04
CA ARG A 82 51.01 17.09 23.07
C ARG A 82 49.54 17.49 22.98
N ASP A 83 49.04 17.57 21.75
CA ASP A 83 47.63 17.78 21.50
C ASP A 83 46.94 16.41 21.51
N ILE A 84 45.99 16.22 22.42
CA ILE A 84 45.16 15.02 22.51
C ILE A 84 43.79 15.34 21.94
N PHE A 85 43.25 14.41 21.17
CA PHE A 85 41.90 14.47 20.63
C PHE A 85 40.91 13.91 21.65
N ILE A 86 39.99 14.75 22.12
CA ILE A 86 38.94 14.42 23.07
C ILE A 86 37.60 14.48 22.34
N GLU A 87 36.75 13.48 22.55
CA GLU A 87 35.40 13.52 22.02
C GLU A 87 34.58 14.61 22.72
N LYS A 88 33.89 15.46 21.94
CA LYS A 88 32.98 16.47 22.49
C LYS A 88 31.86 15.80 23.28
N SER A 89 31.42 16.42 24.38
CA SER A 89 30.25 15.96 25.14
C SER A 89 28.96 16.10 24.31
N ALA A 90 27.90 15.36 24.66
CA ALA A 90 26.62 15.44 23.94
C ALA A 90 26.02 16.86 24.00
N GLU A 91 26.21 17.54 25.13
CA GLU A 91 25.80 18.92 25.37
C GLU A 91 26.56 19.90 24.45
N ASP A 92 27.86 19.65 24.23
CA ASP A 92 28.66 20.47 23.32
C ASP A 92 28.24 20.26 21.86
N LYS A 93 27.98 19.01 21.46
CA LYS A 93 27.47 18.68 20.12
C LYS A 93 26.12 19.36 19.87
N ALA A 94 25.20 19.28 20.83
CA ALA A 94 23.89 19.92 20.74
C ALA A 94 24.01 21.46 20.67
N ARG A 95 24.91 22.06 21.44
CA ARG A 95 25.17 23.51 21.40
C ARG A 95 25.68 23.96 20.04
N GLU A 96 26.59 23.19 19.45
CA GLU A 96 27.14 23.46 18.13
C GLU A 96 26.07 23.37 17.03
N ALA A 97 25.24 22.32 17.05
CA ALA A 97 24.11 22.19 16.14
C ALA A 97 23.10 23.36 16.28
N ALA A 98 22.78 23.77 17.50
CA ALA A 98 21.90 24.92 17.76
C ALA A 98 22.50 26.24 17.24
N ASN A 99 23.80 26.46 17.48
CA ASN A 99 24.51 27.63 16.96
C ASN A 99 24.50 27.65 15.43
N PHE A 100 24.64 26.49 14.79
CA PHE A 100 24.54 26.37 13.34
C PHE A 100 23.14 26.77 12.83
N ILE A 101 22.06 26.31 13.47
CA ILE A 101 20.68 26.73 13.13
C ILE A 101 20.53 28.26 13.24
N PHE A 102 21.04 28.87 14.32
CA PHE A 102 21.01 30.32 14.47
C PHE A 102 21.82 31.04 13.38
N SER A 103 22.97 30.48 12.99
CA SER A 103 23.78 31.02 11.90
C SER A 103 23.06 30.97 10.56
N LEU A 104 22.32 29.89 10.26
CA LEU A 104 21.50 29.75 9.06
C LEU A 104 20.37 30.78 9.04
N ARG A 105 19.68 30.97 10.16
CA ARG A 105 18.62 32.00 10.29
C ARG A 105 19.15 33.41 10.11
N LYS A 106 20.33 33.69 10.67
CA LYS A 106 21.01 34.97 10.51
C LYS A 106 21.36 35.22 9.04
N ARG A 107 21.97 34.25 8.36
CA ARG A 107 22.28 34.34 6.92
C ARG A 107 21.03 34.51 6.07
N ARG A 108 19.94 33.80 6.40
CA ARG A 108 18.65 33.97 5.72
C ARG A 108 18.13 35.40 5.86
N PHE A 109 18.25 35.99 7.04
CA PHE A 109 17.86 37.38 7.28
C PHE A 109 18.76 38.36 6.51
N GLU A 110 20.08 38.19 6.55
CA GLU A 110 21.05 39.02 5.81
C GLU A 110 20.76 39.03 4.30
N LEU A 111 20.46 37.86 3.71
CA LEU A 111 20.08 37.73 2.31
C LEU A 111 18.76 38.43 1.97
N ILE A 112 17.78 38.42 2.88
CA ILE A 112 16.48 39.11 2.69
C ILE A 112 16.66 40.62 2.82
N SER A 113 17.45 41.08 3.79
CA SER A 113 17.71 42.49 4.05
C SER A 113 18.62 43.14 3.00
N GLY A 114 19.30 42.35 2.16
CA GLY A 114 20.24 42.84 1.16
C GLY A 114 21.58 43.29 1.75
N ASP A 115 21.84 42.96 3.02
CA ASP A 115 23.11 43.23 3.72
C ASP A 115 24.14 42.11 3.53
N ALA A 116 23.84 41.13 2.67
CA ALA A 116 24.74 40.03 2.38
C ALA A 116 25.86 40.47 1.43
N ASP A 117 27.10 40.08 1.75
CA ASP A 117 28.28 40.28 0.90
C ASP A 117 28.13 39.66 -0.51
N PHE A 118 27.25 38.66 -0.64
CA PHE A 118 26.91 38.00 -1.89
C PHE A 118 25.39 37.94 -2.06
N ILE A 119 24.87 38.68 -3.03
CA ILE A 119 23.47 38.58 -3.46
C ILE A 119 23.45 37.74 -4.73
N ALA A 120 22.91 36.53 -4.64
CA ALA A 120 22.62 35.73 -5.82
C ALA A 120 21.59 36.49 -6.70
N GLU A 121 21.70 36.39 -8.02
CA GLU A 121 20.74 37.04 -8.94
C GLU A 121 19.77 36.01 -9.55
N GLY A 122 18.52 36.42 -9.77
CA GLY A 122 17.52 35.62 -10.48
C GLY A 122 17.15 34.30 -9.79
N SER A 123 17.16 33.19 -10.54
CA SER A 123 16.73 31.86 -10.06
C SER A 123 17.60 31.30 -8.93
N ALA A 124 18.87 31.72 -8.85
CA ALA A 124 19.82 31.22 -7.85
C ALA A 124 19.43 31.65 -6.42
N VAL A 125 18.72 32.77 -6.26
CA VAL A 125 18.21 33.22 -4.95
C VAL A 125 17.30 32.19 -4.34
N LYS A 126 16.37 31.65 -5.14
CA LYS A 126 15.39 30.68 -4.67
C LYS A 126 16.07 29.37 -4.27
N GLU A 127 17.00 28.87 -5.07
CA GLU A 127 17.76 27.65 -4.78
C GLU A 127 18.58 27.78 -3.49
N VAL A 128 19.23 28.92 -3.28
CA VAL A 128 19.98 29.19 -2.05
C VAL A 128 19.04 29.21 -0.83
N PHE A 129 17.88 29.86 -0.94
CA PHE A 129 16.90 29.85 0.16
C PHE A 129 16.34 28.47 0.44
N ASP A 130 16.00 27.70 -0.61
CA ASP A 130 15.49 26.34 -0.48
C ASP A 130 16.55 25.42 0.18
N GLU A 131 17.83 25.58 -0.15
CA GLU A 131 18.92 24.82 0.48
C GLU A 131 19.17 25.23 1.94
N ILE A 132 19.13 26.53 2.26
CA ILE A 132 19.20 27.01 3.65
C ILE A 132 18.05 26.44 4.47
N LEU A 133 16.83 26.44 3.93
CA LEU A 133 15.65 25.88 4.59
C LEU A 133 15.77 24.36 4.75
N ARG A 134 16.30 23.65 3.74
CA ARG A 134 16.56 22.20 3.81
C ARG A 134 17.52 21.88 4.96
N LEU A 135 18.66 22.58 5.03
CA LEU A 135 19.66 22.40 6.09
C LEU A 135 19.10 22.80 7.46
N GLU A 136 18.39 23.92 7.56
CA GLU A 136 17.75 24.35 8.81
C GLU A 136 16.81 23.26 9.34
N GLN A 137 15.95 22.71 8.47
CA GLN A 137 14.99 21.69 8.84
C GLN A 137 15.66 20.37 9.22
N GLU A 138 16.74 19.98 8.54
CA GLU A 138 17.52 18.78 8.85
C GLU A 138 18.16 18.88 10.25
N TYR A 139 18.86 19.97 10.55
CA TYR A 139 19.45 20.19 11.87
C TYR A 139 18.41 20.39 12.97
N LEU A 140 17.29 21.04 12.67
CA LEU A 140 16.18 21.18 13.62
C LEU A 140 15.57 19.81 13.96
N SER A 141 15.51 18.90 12.99
CA SER A 141 15.00 17.54 13.19
C SER A 141 15.85 16.69 14.14
N LEU A 142 17.09 17.08 14.43
CA LEU A 142 17.92 16.47 15.50
C LEU A 142 17.31 16.73 16.90
N PHE A 143 16.57 17.84 17.07
CA PHE A 143 15.95 18.21 18.34
C PHE A 143 14.48 17.79 18.41
N THR A 144 13.73 17.96 17.32
CA THR A 144 12.30 17.68 17.27
C THR A 144 11.96 16.23 16.90
N GLY A 145 12.94 15.49 16.37
CA GLY A 145 12.71 14.21 15.70
C GLY A 145 12.22 14.36 14.26
N LYS A 146 12.21 13.25 13.51
CA LYS A 146 11.62 13.13 12.18
C LYS A 146 10.27 12.43 12.24
N HIS A 147 9.30 12.91 11.46
CA HIS A 147 7.99 12.28 11.31
C HIS A 147 7.89 11.63 9.92
N PHE A 148 7.64 10.32 9.89
CA PHE A 148 7.49 9.56 8.65
C PHE A 148 6.02 9.21 8.43
N VAL A 149 5.52 9.50 7.23
CA VAL A 149 4.19 9.07 6.79
C VAL A 149 4.38 7.97 5.75
N LYS A 150 3.81 6.80 6.00
CA LYS A 150 3.80 5.68 5.05
C LYS A 150 2.37 5.42 4.60
N GLN A 151 2.16 5.38 3.30
CA GLN A 151 0.93 4.90 2.71
C GLN A 151 1.12 3.43 2.30
N GLN A 152 0.23 2.56 2.77
CA GLN A 152 0.21 1.14 2.39
C GLN A 152 -1.10 0.84 1.67
N VAL A 153 -1.00 0.15 0.53
CA VAL A 153 -2.15 -0.30 -0.24
C VAL A 153 -2.25 -1.81 -0.05
N HIS A 154 -3.43 -2.27 0.38
CA HIS A 154 -3.73 -3.68 0.56
C HIS A 154 -4.89 -4.06 -0.35
N GLU A 155 -4.72 -5.17 -1.06
CA GLU A 155 -5.76 -5.77 -1.89
C GLU A 155 -6.33 -6.99 -1.17
N VAL A 156 -7.65 -7.09 -1.12
CA VAL A 156 -8.36 -8.17 -0.43
C VAL A 156 -9.37 -8.77 -1.37
N ASP A 157 -9.18 -10.04 -1.69
CA ASP A 157 -10.12 -10.81 -2.48
C ASP A 157 -11.28 -11.28 -1.60
N PHE A 158 -12.50 -11.02 -2.06
CA PHE A 158 -13.71 -11.47 -1.40
C PHE A 158 -14.60 -12.21 -2.39
N LEU A 159 -14.91 -13.47 -2.05
CA LEU A 159 -15.90 -14.26 -2.78
C LEU A 159 -17.26 -14.13 -2.09
N PRO A 160 -18.25 -13.46 -2.69
CA PRO A 160 -19.57 -13.36 -2.11
C PRO A 160 -20.25 -14.73 -2.08
N VAL A 161 -20.46 -15.25 -0.87
CA VAL A 161 -21.32 -16.42 -0.63
C VAL A 161 -22.70 -15.91 -0.26
N LYS A 162 -23.77 -16.61 -0.66
CA LYS A 162 -25.13 -16.38 -0.12
C LYS A 162 -25.08 -16.68 1.39
N GLN A 163 -24.76 -15.67 2.20
CA GLN A 163 -24.91 -15.73 3.64
C GLN A 163 -26.16 -14.96 4.03
N ASP A 164 -26.99 -15.59 4.85
CA ASP A 164 -28.15 -14.96 5.45
C ASP A 164 -27.66 -14.04 6.57
N ASN A 165 -27.55 -12.75 6.25
CA ASN A 165 -27.63 -11.63 7.18
C ASN A 165 -26.44 -11.38 8.14
N GLY A 166 -25.36 -12.15 8.09
CA GLY A 166 -24.12 -11.87 8.82
C GLY A 166 -23.06 -11.28 7.90
N GLY A 167 -22.71 -10.00 8.05
CA GLY A 167 -21.58 -9.41 7.32
C GLY A 167 -20.30 -10.24 7.52
N THR A 168 -19.54 -10.46 6.45
CA THR A 168 -18.26 -11.18 6.53
C THR A 168 -17.15 -10.22 6.90
N ILE A 169 -16.23 -10.64 7.77
CA ILE A 169 -15.06 -9.83 8.13
C ILE A 169 -14.04 -9.93 6.99
N LEU A 170 -13.75 -8.80 6.32
CA LEU A 170 -12.70 -8.74 5.30
C LEU A 170 -11.31 -8.75 5.95
N PHE A 171 -11.11 -7.83 6.87
CA PHE A 171 -9.86 -7.64 7.62
C PHE A 171 -10.16 -6.93 8.93
N ARG A 172 -9.17 -6.87 9.81
CA ARG A 172 -9.23 -6.04 11.02
C ARG A 172 -8.24 -4.91 10.93
N PHE A 173 -8.59 -3.74 11.45
CA PHE A 173 -7.72 -2.58 11.49
C PHE A 173 -7.32 -2.27 12.93
N SER A 174 -6.02 -2.18 13.17
CA SER A 174 -5.44 -1.73 14.43
C SER A 174 -4.65 -0.45 14.20
N ARG A 175 -4.80 0.52 15.10
CA ARG A 175 -4.04 1.80 14.99
C ARG A 175 -2.53 1.60 15.09
N THR A 176 -2.08 0.55 15.78
CA THR A 176 -0.65 0.29 16.01
C THR A 176 -0.07 -0.68 14.99
N LYS A 177 -0.83 -1.72 14.61
CA LYS A 177 -0.36 -2.78 13.70
C LYS A 177 -0.83 -2.63 12.26
N GLY A 178 -1.71 -1.66 11.97
CA GLY A 178 -2.27 -1.45 10.64
C GLY A 178 -3.34 -2.49 10.28
N VAL A 179 -3.33 -2.94 9.03
CA VAL A 179 -4.25 -3.97 8.51
C VAL A 179 -3.80 -5.35 9.01
N LEU A 180 -4.75 -6.09 9.58
CA LEU A 180 -4.60 -7.41 10.17
C LEU A 180 -5.55 -8.40 9.50
N SER A 181 -5.20 -9.69 9.56
CA SER A 181 -6.04 -10.76 9.03
C SER A 181 -7.37 -10.85 9.79
N ALA A 182 -8.36 -11.48 9.14
CA ALA A 182 -9.66 -11.76 9.75
C ALA A 182 -9.62 -12.75 10.93
N SER A 183 -8.45 -13.24 11.37
CA SER A 183 -8.32 -14.10 12.54
C SER A 183 -7.73 -13.39 13.78
N ASP A 184 -7.07 -12.24 13.62
CA ASP A 184 -6.41 -11.55 14.74
C ASP A 184 -7.36 -10.59 15.45
N LEU A 185 -7.81 -10.92 16.66
CA LEU A 185 -8.75 -10.11 17.45
C LEU A 185 -8.18 -8.77 17.97
N SER A 186 -6.90 -8.46 17.71
CA SER A 186 -6.24 -7.24 18.19
C SER A 186 -6.70 -5.94 17.51
N GLY A 187 -7.60 -6.00 16.52
CA GLY A 187 -8.07 -4.85 15.74
C GLY A 187 -9.60 -4.79 15.57
N SER A 188 -10.10 -3.62 15.18
CA SER A 188 -11.51 -3.40 14.87
C SER A 188 -11.88 -4.10 13.56
N PRO A 189 -12.97 -4.89 13.50
CA PRO A 189 -13.37 -5.57 12.27
C PRO A 189 -13.94 -4.61 11.23
N VAL A 190 -13.47 -4.74 10.00
CA VAL A 190 -14.08 -4.14 8.82
C VAL A 190 -14.91 -5.22 8.13
N LEU A 191 -16.21 -4.99 8.06
CA LEU A 191 -17.22 -5.91 7.57
C LEU A 191 -17.59 -5.56 6.13
N ILE A 192 -17.81 -6.58 5.33
CA ILE A 192 -18.50 -6.48 4.05
C ILE A 192 -19.86 -7.15 4.14
N GLU A 193 -20.89 -6.40 3.80
CA GLU A 193 -22.27 -6.86 3.71
C GLU A 193 -22.69 -6.78 2.25
N VAL A 194 -23.19 -7.88 1.72
CA VAL A 194 -23.74 -7.94 0.37
C VAL A 194 -25.20 -8.34 0.46
N SER A 195 -26.09 -7.39 0.19
CA SER A 195 -27.53 -7.65 0.13
C SER A 195 -28.01 -7.58 -1.31
N SER A 196 -28.85 -8.53 -1.70
CA SER A 196 -29.53 -8.52 -2.99
C SER A 196 -31.02 -8.38 -2.77
N ASP A 197 -31.62 -7.34 -3.35
CA ASP A 197 -33.06 -7.17 -3.31
C ASP A 197 -33.71 -8.22 -4.20
N SER A 198 -34.68 -8.98 -3.68
CA SER A 198 -35.37 -10.05 -4.42
C SER A 198 -36.26 -9.56 -5.58
N ASN A 199 -36.26 -8.25 -5.86
CA ASN A 199 -37.08 -7.63 -6.91
C ASN A 199 -36.77 -8.18 -8.31
N TRP A 200 -35.56 -8.69 -8.56
CA TRP A 200 -35.21 -9.32 -9.83
C TRP A 200 -35.97 -10.62 -10.10
N LYS A 201 -36.50 -11.30 -9.07
CA LYS A 201 -37.22 -12.57 -9.23
C LYS A 201 -38.55 -12.43 -9.99
N ASN A 202 -39.13 -11.23 -9.99
CA ASN A 202 -40.40 -10.93 -10.66
C ASN A 202 -40.25 -10.53 -12.13
N ILE A 203 -39.04 -10.63 -12.70
CA ILE A 203 -38.85 -10.42 -14.13
C ILE A 203 -39.51 -11.62 -14.85
N GLY A 204 -40.65 -11.39 -15.51
CA GLY A 204 -41.45 -12.44 -16.15
C GLY A 204 -40.68 -13.33 -17.15
N ILE A 205 -39.56 -12.83 -17.68
CA ILE A 205 -38.63 -13.56 -18.55
C ILE A 205 -37.95 -14.73 -17.81
N LEU A 206 -37.73 -14.62 -16.50
CA LEU A 206 -37.16 -15.70 -15.70
C LEU A 206 -38.11 -16.87 -15.55
N ASN A 207 -39.42 -16.61 -15.45
CA ASN A 207 -40.43 -17.66 -15.35
C ASN A 207 -40.56 -18.46 -16.66
N SER A 208 -40.29 -17.85 -17.82
CA SER A 208 -40.23 -18.55 -19.11
C SER A 208 -38.89 -19.27 -19.34
N LEU A 209 -37.80 -18.81 -18.71
CA LEU A 209 -36.48 -19.44 -18.78
C LEU A 209 -36.27 -20.53 -17.72
N SER A 210 -37.05 -20.50 -16.63
CA SER A 210 -37.17 -21.58 -15.65
C SER A 210 -38.19 -22.62 -16.12
N LEU A 211 -38.03 -23.10 -17.36
CA LEU A 211 -38.59 -24.40 -17.73
C LEU A 211 -37.76 -25.44 -16.99
N GLU A 212 -38.25 -25.74 -15.80
CA GLU A 212 -37.92 -26.89 -15.00
C GLU A 212 -37.56 -28.10 -15.86
N ILE A 213 -36.40 -28.70 -15.59
CA ILE A 213 -36.29 -30.14 -15.38
C ILE A 213 -37.01 -30.96 -16.47
N ASP A 214 -36.80 -30.62 -17.75
CA ASP A 214 -37.19 -31.54 -18.80
C ASP A 214 -36.33 -32.79 -18.62
N LYS A 215 -36.97 -33.94 -18.35
CA LYS A 215 -36.31 -35.25 -18.22
C LYS A 215 -35.55 -35.63 -19.49
N GLN A 216 -35.77 -34.92 -20.60
CA GLN A 216 -34.97 -35.04 -21.79
C GLN A 216 -33.63 -34.31 -21.63
N LYS A 217 -32.56 -35.11 -21.56
CA LYS A 217 -31.17 -34.68 -21.71
C LYS A 217 -30.95 -34.11 -23.13
N ARG A 218 -31.39 -32.87 -23.34
CA ARG A 218 -30.99 -32.03 -24.47
C ARG A 218 -29.73 -31.26 -24.10
N ASP A 219 -28.84 -31.12 -25.06
CA ASP A 219 -27.61 -30.35 -24.92
C ASP A 219 -27.95 -28.91 -24.52
N ALA A 220 -27.34 -28.42 -23.45
CA ALA A 220 -27.66 -27.09 -22.92
C ALA A 220 -26.49 -26.45 -22.19
N PHE A 221 -26.46 -25.12 -22.26
CA PHE A 221 -25.52 -24.27 -21.55
C PHE A 221 -26.13 -23.76 -20.26
N TYR A 222 -25.39 -23.86 -19.16
CA TYR A 222 -25.76 -23.26 -17.90
C TYR A 222 -25.10 -21.89 -17.74
N TYR A 223 -25.93 -20.86 -17.57
CA TYR A 223 -25.53 -19.48 -17.36
C TYR A 223 -26.14 -18.95 -16.06
N ARG A 224 -25.35 -18.25 -15.24
CA ARG A 224 -25.90 -17.50 -14.10
C ARG A 224 -26.16 -16.08 -14.55
N MET A 225 -27.39 -15.61 -14.42
CA MET A 225 -27.72 -14.22 -14.72
C MET A 225 -27.15 -13.31 -13.63
N PRO A 226 -26.47 -12.19 -13.97
CA PRO A 226 -26.01 -11.23 -12.97
C PRO A 226 -27.20 -10.51 -12.34
N VAL A 227 -27.13 -10.31 -11.03
CA VAL A 227 -28.17 -9.65 -10.24
C VAL A 227 -27.59 -8.40 -9.58
N PRO A 228 -28.30 -7.26 -9.58
CA PRO A 228 -27.87 -6.09 -8.82
C PRO A 228 -27.87 -6.42 -7.32
N ALA A 229 -26.72 -6.21 -6.68
CA ALA A 229 -26.53 -6.37 -5.25
C ALA A 229 -25.89 -5.11 -4.67
N LYS A 230 -26.36 -4.69 -3.50
CA LYS A 230 -25.78 -3.60 -2.72
C LYS A 230 -24.63 -4.16 -1.89
N VAL A 231 -23.43 -3.66 -2.16
CA VAL A 231 -22.21 -3.96 -1.41
C VAL A 231 -21.95 -2.80 -0.47
N LYS A 232 -21.93 -3.10 0.83
CA LYS A 232 -21.69 -2.14 1.91
C LYS A 232 -20.44 -2.58 2.68
N ILE A 233 -19.55 -1.63 2.95
CA ILE A 233 -18.38 -1.83 3.80
C ILE A 233 -18.56 -0.98 5.05
N SER A 234 -18.52 -1.60 6.22
CA SER A 234 -18.69 -0.96 7.51
C SER A 234 -17.52 -1.24 8.44
N ASP A 235 -17.21 -0.27 9.29
CA ASP A 235 -16.33 -0.40 10.44
C ASP A 235 -17.18 -0.24 11.72
N SER A 236 -16.58 -0.52 12.87
CA SER A 236 -17.08 -0.25 14.22
C SER A 236 -17.70 1.14 14.42
N LYS A 237 -17.30 2.15 13.63
CA LYS A 237 -17.81 3.52 13.73
C LYS A 237 -18.95 3.86 12.78
N GLY A 238 -19.19 3.05 11.74
CA GLY A 238 -20.20 3.33 10.74
C GLY A 238 -19.87 2.82 9.34
N GLU A 239 -20.68 3.23 8.37
CA GLU A 239 -20.54 2.86 6.96
C GLU A 239 -19.41 3.68 6.31
N LEU A 240 -18.44 2.97 5.72
CA LEU A 240 -17.32 3.58 5.00
C LEU A 240 -17.62 3.72 3.52
N TYR A 241 -18.31 2.73 2.95
CA TYR A 241 -18.57 2.66 1.52
C TYR A 241 -19.86 1.91 1.20
N SER A 242 -20.56 2.37 0.16
CA SER A 242 -21.81 1.77 -0.35
C SER A 242 -21.83 1.86 -1.87
N LYS A 243 -22.02 0.74 -2.55
CA LYS A 243 -22.19 0.72 -4.02
C LYS A 243 -23.08 -0.42 -4.47
N ILE A 244 -23.79 -0.22 -5.57
CA ILE A 244 -24.55 -1.27 -6.25
C ILE A 244 -23.66 -1.87 -7.34
N ALA A 245 -23.52 -3.20 -7.35
CA ALA A 245 -22.73 -3.95 -8.31
C ALA A 245 -23.52 -5.17 -8.81
N SER A 246 -23.29 -5.57 -10.05
CA SER A 246 -23.92 -6.77 -10.64
C SER A 246 -23.12 -8.01 -10.29
N LEU A 247 -23.71 -8.91 -9.48
CA LEU A 247 -23.07 -10.14 -9.01
C LEU A 247 -23.76 -11.38 -9.58
N TYR A 248 -22.97 -12.29 -10.13
CA TYR A 248 -23.46 -13.54 -10.73
C TYR A 248 -23.83 -14.61 -9.70
N GLN A 249 -23.22 -14.57 -8.51
CA GLN A 249 -23.38 -15.58 -7.45
C GLN A 249 -24.80 -15.60 -6.87
N PHE A 250 -25.44 -14.44 -6.79
CA PHE A 250 -26.80 -14.29 -6.25
C PHE A 250 -27.90 -14.60 -7.26
N GLY A 251 -27.56 -14.65 -8.55
CA GLY A 251 -28.50 -14.88 -9.63
C GLY A 251 -28.97 -16.32 -9.77
N PRO A 252 -30.08 -16.51 -10.49
CA PRO A 252 -30.60 -17.83 -10.82
C PRO A 252 -29.71 -18.49 -11.88
N LEU A 253 -29.65 -19.82 -11.85
CA LEU A 253 -29.07 -20.60 -12.92
C LEU A 253 -30.11 -20.74 -14.04
N VAL A 254 -29.78 -20.24 -15.22
CA VAL A 254 -30.60 -20.30 -16.42
C VAL A 254 -30.01 -21.35 -17.36
N ARG A 255 -30.90 -22.16 -17.95
CA ARG A 255 -30.55 -23.12 -18.99
C ARG A 255 -30.82 -22.50 -20.36
N ILE A 256 -29.83 -22.52 -21.24
CA ILE A 256 -29.91 -22.02 -22.61
C ILE A 256 -29.72 -23.22 -23.56
N PRO A 257 -30.55 -23.41 -24.59
CA PRO A 257 -30.39 -24.51 -25.54
C PRO A 257 -29.06 -24.40 -26.31
N SER A 258 -28.52 -25.55 -26.74
CA SER A 258 -27.29 -25.62 -27.55
C SER A 258 -27.46 -25.14 -28.99
N ASP A 259 -28.70 -25.04 -29.47
CA ASP A 259 -29.03 -24.66 -30.83
C ASP A 259 -28.99 -23.14 -30.95
N PHE A 260 -27.88 -22.64 -31.48
CA PHE A 260 -27.66 -21.22 -31.74
C PHE A 260 -27.32 -20.96 -33.21
N TYR A 261 -27.70 -19.79 -33.70
CA TYR A 261 -27.25 -19.27 -34.98
C TYR A 261 -26.67 -17.87 -34.80
N MET A 262 -25.60 -17.58 -35.55
CA MET A 262 -24.95 -16.27 -35.56
C MET A 262 -25.45 -15.47 -36.75
N GLN A 263 -25.99 -14.28 -36.51
CA GLN A 263 -26.36 -13.34 -37.57
C GLN A 263 -25.86 -11.95 -37.20
N ASN A 264 -25.01 -11.34 -38.04
CA ASN A 264 -24.42 -10.01 -37.85
C ASN A 264 -23.83 -9.81 -36.44
N GLU A 265 -22.92 -10.68 -36.02
CA GLU A 265 -22.24 -10.66 -34.70
C GLU A 265 -23.15 -10.87 -33.48
N ASN A 266 -24.47 -10.97 -33.67
CA ASN A 266 -25.43 -11.30 -32.62
C ASN A 266 -25.66 -12.82 -32.56
N LEU A 267 -25.61 -13.34 -31.33
CA LEU A 267 -25.87 -14.74 -31.03
C LEU A 267 -27.36 -14.92 -30.73
N PHE A 268 -28.07 -15.68 -31.57
CA PHE A 268 -29.47 -16.02 -31.38
C PHE A 268 -29.58 -17.47 -30.94
N PHE A 269 -30.43 -17.73 -29.96
CA PHE A 269 -30.75 -19.07 -29.48
C PHE A 269 -32.16 -19.43 -29.90
N ASP A 270 -32.35 -20.60 -30.51
CA ASP A 270 -33.70 -21.11 -30.85
C ASP A 270 -34.28 -21.82 -29.63
N PHE A 271 -35.25 -21.20 -28.98
CA PHE A 271 -35.97 -21.76 -27.83
C PHE A 271 -37.20 -22.54 -28.34
N LYS A 272 -36.98 -23.70 -28.98
CA LYS A 272 -38.04 -24.63 -29.40
C LYS A 272 -38.31 -25.75 -28.38
#